data_AF-A0A7V9M437-F1
#
_entry.id   AF-A0A7V9M437-F1
#
_cell.length_a   1.000
_cell.length_b   1.000
_cell.length_c   1.000
_cell.angle_alpha   90.00
_cell.angle_beta   90.00
_cell.angle_gamma   90.00
#
_symmetry.space_group_name_H-M   'P 1'
#
loop_
_entity.id
_entity.type
_entity.pdbx_description
1 polymer ?
#
loop_
_entity_poly.entity_id
_entity_poly.type
_entity_poly.pdbx_seq_one_letter_code
_entity_poly.pdbx_strand_id
1 'polypeptide(L)' 'LALKGYQPTLGKAPRNFIIDPTGNYLLVANQNTDNIIIFKRNKLSGLLKNTGKQINIPKPVCLKMIKL' A
#
# COMPACT_ATOMS: atom_id res chain seq x y z
N LEU A 1 1.24 2.43 23.54
CA LEU A 1 1.35 2.61 22.07
C LEU A 1 1.06 4.06 21.73
N ALA A 2 1.82 4.67 20.82
CA ALA A 2 1.60 6.05 20.38
C ALA A 2 1.41 6.08 18.86
N LEU A 3 0.42 6.84 18.40
CA LEU A 3 0.19 7.10 16.99
C LEU A 3 1.41 7.80 16.37
N LYS A 4 1.85 7.33 15.20
CA LYS A 4 2.98 7.94 14.46
C LYS A 4 2.56 8.83 13.30
N GLY A 5 1.42 8.57 12.67
CA GLY A 5 0.91 9.39 11.57
C GLY A 5 -0.18 8.69 10.75
N TYR A 6 -0.68 9.38 9.74
CA TYR A 6 -1.69 8.91 8.80
C TYR A 6 -1.27 9.23 7.38
N GLN A 7 -1.77 8.44 6.42
CA GLN A 7 -1.56 8.67 5.00
C GLN A 7 -2.86 8.37 4.24
N PRO A 8 -3.36 9.27 3.38
CA PRO A 8 -4.44 8.96 2.47
C PRO A 8 -4.07 7.78 1.57
N THR A 9 -5.02 6.88 1.31
CA THR A 9 -4.82 5.69 0.45
C THR A 9 -4.81 6.02 -1.03
N LEU A 10 -5.10 7.27 -1.40
CA LEU A 10 -5.13 7.78 -2.78
C LEU A 10 -6.05 6.96 -3.70
N GLY A 11 -7.17 6.51 -3.14
CA GLY A 11 -8.25 5.82 -3.81
C GLY A 11 -9.42 5.56 -2.85
N LYS A 12 -10.44 4.83 -3.32
CA LYS A 12 -11.66 4.55 -2.57
C LYS A 12 -11.79 3.07 -2.25
N ALA A 13 -12.35 2.78 -1.07
CA ALA A 13 -12.55 1.41 -0.56
C ALA A 13 -11.26 0.57 -0.60
N PRO A 14 -10.23 0.91 0.19
CA PRO A 14 -9.03 0.10 0.32
C PRO A 14 -9.39 -1.27 0.91
N ARG A 15 -9.42 -2.31 0.08
CA ARG A 15 -9.90 -3.65 0.47
C ARG A 15 -8.79 -4.50 1.06
N ASN A 16 -7.55 -4.28 0.62
CA ASN A 16 -6.39 -5.00 1.09
C ASN A 16 -5.12 -4.13 1.02
N PHE A 17 -4.15 -4.42 1.86
CA PHE A 17 -2.80 -3.89 1.75
C PHE A 17 -1.80 -4.98 2.15
N ILE A 18 -0.58 -4.86 1.65
CA ILE A 18 0.51 -5.78 1.97
C ILE A 18 1.83 -5.02 2.08
N ILE A 19 2.66 -5.45 3.03
CA ILE A 19 4.06 -5.05 3.12
C ILE A 19 4.88 -6.03 2.29
N ASP A 20 5.76 -5.52 1.44
CA ASP A 20 6.65 -6.37 0.67
C ASP A 20 7.64 -7.14 1.58
N PRO A 21 8.19 -8.28 1.15
CA PRO A 21 9.06 -9.11 1.99
C PRO A 21 10.33 -8.40 2.48
N THR A 22 10.83 -7.39 1.75
CA THR A 22 12.00 -6.61 2.17
C THR A 22 11.66 -5.57 3.24
N GLY A 23 10.37 -5.28 3.43
CA GLY A 23 9.86 -4.29 4.35
C GLY A 23 10.13 -2.85 3.91
N ASN A 24 10.46 -2.60 2.66
CA ASN A 24 10.75 -1.25 2.16
C ASN A 24 9.51 -0.57 1.54
N TYR A 25 8.48 -1.34 1.22
CA TYR A 25 7.29 -0.90 0.54
C TYR A 25 6.01 -1.42 1.20
N LEU A 26 4.94 -0.66 1.02
CA LEU A 26 3.58 -1.03 1.36
C LEU A 26 2.70 -0.74 0.15
N LEU A 27 1.94 -1.74 -0.30
CA LEU A 27 1.01 -1.64 -1.41
C LEU A 27 -0.41 -1.59 -0.86
N VAL A 28 -1.24 -0.68 -1.38
CA VAL A 28 -2.66 -0.55 -1.00
C VAL A 28 -3.52 -0.78 -2.23
N ALA A 29 -4.40 -1.78 -2.19
CA ALA A 29 -5.37 -2.09 -3.23
C ALA A 29 -6.71 -1.38 -2.95
N ASN A 30 -7.03 -0.37 -3.77
CA ASN A 30 -8.29 0.38 -3.69
C ASN A 30 -9.32 -0.19 -4.68
N GLN A 31 -10.32 -0.89 -4.16
CA GLN A 31 -11.29 -1.64 -4.97
C GLN A 31 -12.13 -0.73 -5.86
N ASN A 32 -12.56 0.44 -5.38
CA ASN A 32 -13.52 1.29 -6.11
C ASN A 32 -12.84 2.37 -6.97
N THR A 33 -11.52 2.39 -7.02
CA THR A 33 -10.73 3.31 -7.87
C THR A 33 -9.83 2.55 -8.84
N ASP A 34 -9.92 1.22 -8.85
CA ASP A 34 -9.19 0.36 -9.80
C ASP A 34 -7.68 0.64 -9.81
N ASN A 35 -7.10 0.90 -8.63
CA ASN A 35 -5.66 1.15 -8.50
C ASN A 35 -5.03 0.45 -7.29
N ILE A 36 -3.74 0.15 -7.43
CA ILE A 36 -2.84 -0.24 -6.35
C ILE A 36 -1.81 0.88 -6.18
N ILE A 37 -1.78 1.50 -5.02
CA ILE A 37 -0.85 2.59 -4.68
C ILE A 37 0.37 2.01 -3.96
N ILE A 38 1.57 2.48 -4.32
CA ILE A 38 2.83 1.99 -3.74
C ILE A 38 3.43 3.09 -2.86
N PHE A 39 3.59 2.79 -1.56
CA PHE A 39 4.29 3.64 -0.61
C PHE A 39 5.68 3.08 -0.30
N LYS A 40 6.66 3.96 -0.12
CA LYS A 40 7.93 3.63 0.54
C LYS A 40 7.71 3.71 2.04
N ARG A 41 8.10 2.66 2.77
CA ARG A 41 8.02 2.62 4.23
C ARG A 41 9.38 2.93 4.85
N ASN A 42 9.40 3.80 5.85
CA ASN A 42 10.55 3.93 6.74
C ASN A 42 10.50 2.78 7.77
N LYS A 43 11.50 1.89 7.75
CA LYS A 43 11.52 0.70 8.63
C LYS A 43 11.67 1.02 10.11
N LEU A 44 12.27 2.16 10.46
CA LEU A 44 12.48 2.56 11.85
C LEU A 44 11.26 3.29 12.42
N SER A 45 10.71 4.25 11.67
CA SER A 45 9.59 5.06 12.16
C SER A 45 8.20 4.51 11.81
N GLY A 46 8.11 3.61 10.82
CA GLY A 46 6.86 3.10 10.27
C GLY A 46 6.15 4.06 9.32
N LEU A 47 6.63 5.30 9.16
CA LEU A 47 6.02 6.31 8.31
C LEU A 47 6.05 5.91 6.83
N LEU A 48 5.01 6.33 6.10
CA LEU A 48 4.84 6.05 4.68
C LEU A 48 5.10 7.32 3.86
N LYS A 49 5.76 7.16 2.71
CA LYS A 49 5.93 8.21 1.70
C LYS A 49 5.38 7.72 0.37
N ASN A 50 4.49 8.49 -0.25
CA ASN A 50 4.00 8.18 -1.59
C ASN A 50 5.18 8.12 -2.57
N THR A 51 5.26 7.05 -3.37
CA THR A 51 6.29 6.91 -4.40
C THR A 51 5.93 7.60 -5.71
N GLY A 52 4.68 8.01 -5.89
CA GLY A 52 4.12 8.48 -7.16
C GLY A 52 3.84 7.34 -8.15
N LYS A 53 4.13 6.09 -7.79
CA LYS A 53 3.87 4.91 -8.63
C LYS A 53 2.55 4.24 -8.24
N GLN A 54 1.83 3.78 -9.25
CA GLN A 54 0.61 3.00 -9.09
C GLN A 54 0.50 1.93 -10.18
N ILE A 55 -0.35 0.94 -9.93
CA ILE A 55 -0.76 -0.06 -10.91
C ILE A 55 -2.27 0.10 -11.11
N ASN A 56 -2.71 0.29 -12.35
CA ASN A 56 -4.12 0.34 -12.69
C ASN A 56 -4.61 -1.09 -12.96
N ILE A 57 -5.60 -1.54 -12.21
CA ILE A 57 -6.19 -2.88 -12.36
C ILE A 57 -7.63 -2.83 -11.83
N PRO A 58 -8.61 -3.43 -12.52
CA PRO A 58 -9.99 -3.42 -12.04
C PRO A 58 -10.17 -4.13 -10.70
N LYS A 59 -10.84 -3.47 -9.75
CA LYS A 59 -11.31 -3.97 -8.45
C LYS A 59 -10.29 -4.85 -7.72
N PRO A 60 -9.08 -4.36 -7.39
CA PRO A 60 -8.11 -5.15 -6.66
C PRO A 60 -8.58 -5.34 -5.22
N VAL A 61 -8.73 -6.60 -4.80
CA VAL A 61 -9.27 -6.95 -3.48
C VAL A 61 -8.34 -7.79 -2.62
N CYS A 62 -7.30 -8.39 -3.20
CA CYS A 62 -6.35 -9.23 -2.49
C CYS A 62 -4.97 -9.13 -3.14
N LEU A 63 -3.94 -8.91 -2.31
CA LEU A 63 -2.54 -8.92 -2.70
C LEU A 63 -1.84 -10.05 -1.95
N LYS A 64 -1.07 -10.87 -2.67
CA LYS A 64 -0.27 -11.94 -2.09
C LYS A 64 1.11 -11.94 -2.72
N MET A 65 2.13 -11.95 -1.87
CA MET A 65 3.51 -12.15 -2.29
C MET A 65 3.73 -13.65 -2.52
N ILE A 66 4.23 -14.01 -3.70
CA ILE A 66 4.65 -15.38 -4.01
C ILE A 66 6.17 -15.43 -3.96
N LYS A 67 6.71 -16.51 -3.39
CA LYS A 67 8.13 -16.83 -3.59
C LYS A 67 8.25 -17.47 -4.97
N LEU A 68 9.23 -17.02 -5.73
CA LEU A 68 9.66 -17.72 -6.94
C LEU A 68 10.47 -18.96 -6.54
#